data_AF-A0A354IRA0-F1
#
_entry.id   AF-A0A354IRA0-F1
#
_cell.length_a   1.000
_cell.length_b   1.000
_cell.length_c   1.000
_cell.angle_alpha   90.00
_cell.angle_beta   90.00
_cell.angle_gamma   90.00
#
_symmetry.space_group_name_H-M   'P 1'
#
loop_
_entity.id
_entity.type
_entity.pdbx_description
1 polymer ?
#
loop_
_entity_poly.entity_id
_entity_poly.type
_entity_poly.pdbx_seq_one_letter_code
_entity_poly.pdbx_strand_id
1 'polypeptide(L)'
;MVRGRRPAQDAPAAAVFLQRPLPARDEADAVTCCLRRPARHLPATPTGSALKIFVISLPSSRERRALVAHKLGSRKLSFEFIDAVDGRVDKHPYLNNYDEASFLVHRRRRAAPGELGCYVSHLLAWEKSVELNEPIVVLEDDFQLTPDFEAGLDYVSRFADQVSFVRLEPLEKHTVMTSDKSAGFSLVKQLDVGMCMTGYVITPQGAKKLLAHARTIRAPIDLFLKYTFDHGELIHAVVPHGVYPTHEDSVIGIDVRNQREKGFVLGLKRFAYKTFYRFANLFTNLANGLRRF
;
A
#
# COMPACT_ATOMS: atom_id res chain seq x y z
N MET A 1 -43.78 15.70 -50.65
CA MET A 1 -43.91 16.51 -51.88
C MET A 1 -42.63 17.32 -52.01
N VAL A 2 -41.80 17.33 -53.05
CA VAL A 2 -41.75 16.76 -54.41
C VAL A 2 -40.25 16.72 -54.78
N ARG A 3 -39.80 15.60 -55.40
CA ARG A 3 -38.79 15.40 -56.49
C ARG A 3 -37.57 16.37 -56.59
N GLY A 4 -36.35 15.97 -56.96
CA GLY A 4 -35.83 14.73 -57.53
C GLY A 4 -34.54 15.00 -58.35
N ARG A 5 -33.83 13.91 -58.67
CA ARG A 5 -32.89 13.66 -59.81
C ARG A 5 -31.55 14.42 -59.95
N ARG A 6 -30.48 13.60 -60.01
CA ARG A 6 -29.14 13.71 -60.68
C ARG A 6 -29.28 14.03 -62.20
N PRO A 7 -28.21 14.32 -63.02
CA PRO A 7 -26.84 13.77 -62.99
C PRO A 7 -25.66 14.65 -63.51
N ALA A 8 -24.54 13.95 -63.75
CA ALA A 8 -23.11 14.25 -63.97
C ALA A 8 -22.68 15.00 -65.25
N GLN A 9 -21.33 15.11 -65.40
CA GLN A 9 -20.45 15.46 -66.56
C GLN A 9 -19.79 16.86 -66.42
N ASP A 10 -18.50 17.14 -66.69
CA ASP A 10 -17.33 16.47 -67.29
C ASP A 10 -16.02 17.20 -66.86
N ALA A 11 -14.85 16.56 -67.03
CA ALA A 11 -13.48 17.14 -66.95
C ALA A 11 -13.11 17.86 -68.29
N PRO A 12 -12.00 18.64 -68.45
CA PRO A 12 -10.62 18.10 -68.45
C PRO A 12 -9.42 19.05 -68.11
N ALA A 13 -8.28 18.42 -67.76
CA ALA A 13 -6.88 18.58 -68.21
C ALA A 13 -6.07 19.91 -68.26
N ALA A 14 -4.87 19.85 -67.63
CA ALA A 14 -3.50 20.01 -68.20
C ALA A 14 -2.62 21.28 -67.95
N ALA A 15 -1.30 20.99 -68.00
CA ALA A 15 -0.07 21.82 -68.01
C ALA A 15 0.46 22.25 -66.61
N VAL A 16 1.53 21.70 -66.01
CA VAL A 16 2.95 21.43 -66.41
C VAL A 16 3.72 22.69 -66.82
N PHE A 17 4.63 23.16 -65.96
CA PHE A 17 5.95 23.62 -66.42
C PHE A 17 7.03 23.46 -65.33
N LEU A 18 8.16 22.95 -65.78
CA LEU A 18 9.41 22.67 -65.08
C LEU A 18 10.23 23.95 -64.85
N GLN A 19 11.11 23.99 -63.84
CA GLN A 19 12.58 24.04 -64.02
C GLN A 19 13.36 24.24 -62.70
N ARG A 20 14.55 23.61 -62.67
CA ARG A 20 15.60 23.48 -61.62
C ARG A 20 16.53 24.74 -61.57
N PRO A 21 17.72 24.80 -60.90
CA PRO A 21 18.32 24.12 -59.71
C PRO A 21 18.97 25.12 -58.69
N LEU A 22 19.59 24.56 -57.63
CA LEU A 22 20.32 25.16 -56.47
C LEU A 22 21.58 26.01 -56.81
N PRO A 23 22.06 26.86 -55.87
CA PRO A 23 23.34 26.55 -55.20
C PRO A 23 23.37 26.88 -53.68
N ALA A 24 24.53 26.64 -53.06
CA ALA A 24 24.74 26.33 -51.64
C ALA A 24 25.43 27.45 -50.81
N ARG A 25 25.28 27.34 -49.47
CA ARG A 25 26.11 27.88 -48.34
C ARG A 25 26.14 29.42 -48.21
N ASP A 26 26.08 30.05 -47.03
CA ASP A 26 26.84 29.87 -45.78
C ASP A 26 26.12 30.47 -44.54
N GLU A 27 26.56 29.94 -43.38
CA GLU A 27 26.72 30.52 -42.03
C GLU A 27 25.63 31.27 -41.22
N ALA A 28 25.53 30.78 -39.96
CA ALA A 28 25.40 31.47 -38.67
C ALA A 28 24.10 32.25 -38.34
N ASP A 29 23.33 31.70 -37.40
CA ASP A 29 22.93 32.35 -36.13
C ASP A 29 22.14 31.32 -35.28
N ALA A 30 22.75 30.81 -34.22
CA ALA A 30 22.61 31.30 -32.84
C ALA A 30 21.32 30.82 -32.14
N VAL A 31 21.56 30.01 -31.09
CA VAL A 31 20.65 29.73 -29.95
C VAL A 31 19.41 28.88 -30.26
N THR A 32 19.51 27.57 -30.01
CA THR A 32 18.57 26.77 -29.17
C THR A 32 19.12 25.33 -29.08
N CYS A 33 19.92 25.05 -28.06
CA CYS A 33 20.30 23.67 -27.72
C CYS A 33 19.05 22.92 -27.25
N CYS A 34 18.50 22.13 -28.17
CA CYS A 34 17.38 21.25 -27.97
C CYS A 34 17.75 20.10 -27.03
N LEU A 35 17.40 20.20 -25.75
CA LEU A 35 17.19 19.03 -24.90
C LEU A 35 15.79 18.46 -25.16
N ARG A 36 15.57 17.92 -26.37
CA ARG A 36 14.48 16.95 -26.57
C ARG A 36 14.89 15.67 -25.83
N ARG A 37 14.43 15.51 -24.58
CA ARG A 37 14.41 14.19 -23.94
C ARG A 37 13.63 13.26 -24.87
N PRO A 38 14.13 12.04 -25.18
CA PRO A 38 13.32 11.06 -25.87
C PRO A 38 12.05 10.85 -25.04
N ALA A 39 10.89 10.83 -25.72
CA ALA A 39 9.66 10.41 -25.10
C ALA A 39 9.95 9.08 -24.39
N ARG A 40 9.91 9.09 -23.04
CA ARG A 40 9.97 7.83 -22.30
C ARG A 40 8.85 6.99 -22.86
N HIS A 41 9.22 5.85 -23.41
CA HIS A 41 8.29 4.78 -23.71
C HIS A 41 7.44 4.63 -22.45
N LEU A 42 6.17 5.04 -22.52
CA LEU A 42 5.21 4.72 -21.49
C LEU A 42 5.24 3.19 -21.42
N PRO A 43 5.58 2.58 -20.28
CA PRO A 43 5.46 1.14 -20.17
C PRO A 43 4.05 0.76 -20.59
N ALA A 44 3.94 -0.31 -21.38
CA ALA A 44 2.65 -0.88 -21.76
C ALA A 44 1.76 -0.95 -20.51
N THR A 45 0.52 -0.49 -20.63
CA THR A 45 -0.51 -0.70 -19.61
C THR A 45 -0.45 -2.14 -19.14
N PRO A 46 -0.25 -2.42 -17.84
CA PRO A 46 -0.29 -3.80 -17.36
C PRO A 46 -1.66 -4.35 -17.72
N THR A 47 -1.69 -5.39 -18.54
CA THR A 47 -2.84 -6.28 -18.64
C THR A 47 -3.13 -6.75 -17.22
N GLY A 48 -4.25 -6.28 -16.65
CA GLY A 48 -4.58 -6.42 -15.24
C GLY A 48 -4.58 -7.88 -14.78
N SER A 49 -3.46 -8.31 -14.21
CA SER A 49 -3.44 -9.52 -13.38
C SER A 49 -4.07 -9.15 -12.04
N ALA A 50 -5.16 -9.84 -11.68
CA ALA A 50 -5.78 -9.67 -10.38
C ALA A 50 -4.75 -9.88 -9.26
N LEU A 51 -4.74 -9.00 -8.26
CA LEU A 51 -3.84 -9.08 -7.11
C LEU A 51 -4.11 -10.37 -6.34
N LYS A 52 -3.07 -11.16 -6.05
CA LYS A 52 -3.19 -12.39 -5.25
C LYS A 52 -3.57 -12.03 -3.81
N ILE A 53 -4.55 -12.75 -3.26
CA ILE A 53 -5.04 -12.54 -1.90
C ILE A 53 -4.44 -13.58 -0.97
N PHE A 54 -3.81 -13.11 0.11
CA PHE A 54 -3.33 -13.92 1.21
C PHE A 54 -4.08 -13.56 2.49
N VAL A 55 -4.46 -14.57 3.26
CA VAL A 55 -5.11 -14.39 4.56
C VAL A 55 -4.20 -14.93 5.65
N ILE A 56 -3.81 -14.07 6.59
CA ILE A 56 -3.07 -14.45 7.79
C ILE A 56 -4.06 -15.07 8.78
N SER A 57 -3.85 -16.33 9.13
CA SER A 57 -4.67 -17.02 10.14
C SER A 57 -3.85 -18.09 10.84
N LEU A 58 -4.09 -18.34 12.13
CA LEU A 58 -3.45 -19.45 12.82
C LEU A 58 -3.96 -20.80 12.25
N PRO A 59 -3.10 -21.81 12.03
CA PRO A 59 -3.53 -23.15 11.60
C PRO A 59 -4.57 -23.79 12.53
N SER A 60 -4.50 -23.47 13.82
CA SER A 60 -5.43 -23.95 14.85
C SER A 60 -6.81 -23.26 14.79
N SER A 61 -6.94 -22.10 14.13
CA SER A 61 -8.19 -21.31 14.08
C SER A 61 -9.14 -21.82 12.99
N ARG A 62 -9.54 -23.08 13.11
CA ARG A 62 -10.32 -23.80 12.08
C ARG A 62 -11.64 -23.11 11.72
N GLU A 63 -12.37 -22.64 12.73
CA GLU A 63 -13.66 -21.95 12.53
C GLU A 63 -13.46 -20.63 11.78
N ARG A 64 -12.50 -19.80 12.18
CA ARG A 64 -12.19 -18.54 11.48
C ARG A 64 -11.73 -18.79 10.05
N ARG A 65 -10.87 -19.79 9.80
CA ARG A 65 -10.47 -20.18 8.44
C ARG A 65 -11.66 -20.63 7.58
N ALA A 66 -12.59 -21.40 8.15
CA ALA A 66 -13.81 -21.81 7.44
C ALA A 66 -14.72 -20.62 7.10
N LEU A 67 -14.88 -19.66 8.03
CA LEU A 67 -15.62 -18.43 7.80
C LEU A 67 -14.98 -17.57 6.70
N VAL A 68 -13.66 -17.41 6.71
CA VAL A 68 -12.91 -16.73 5.64
C VAL A 68 -13.14 -17.42 4.29
N ALA A 69 -13.00 -18.75 4.24
CA ALA A 69 -13.19 -19.52 3.01
C ALA A 69 -14.60 -19.37 2.45
N HIS A 70 -15.62 -19.41 3.31
CA HIS A 70 -17.00 -19.13 2.91
C HIS A 70 -17.16 -17.69 2.40
N LYS A 71 -16.62 -16.70 3.12
CA LYS A 71 -16.76 -15.27 2.81
C LYS A 71 -16.13 -14.92 1.45
N LEU A 72 -14.88 -15.31 1.23
CA LEU A 72 -14.18 -15.09 -0.04
C LEU A 72 -14.73 -15.97 -1.17
N GLY A 73 -15.06 -17.23 -0.87
CA GLY A 73 -15.65 -18.17 -1.83
C GLY A 73 -17.01 -17.72 -2.35
N SER A 74 -17.86 -17.11 -1.50
CA SER A 74 -19.16 -16.56 -1.90
C SER A 74 -19.03 -15.43 -2.94
N ARG A 75 -17.89 -14.74 -2.96
CA ARG A 75 -17.54 -13.70 -3.94
C ARG A 75 -16.65 -14.21 -5.08
N LYS A 76 -16.39 -15.53 -5.14
CA LYS A 76 -15.51 -16.18 -6.13
C LYS A 76 -14.08 -15.62 -6.14
N LEU A 77 -13.60 -15.17 -4.97
CA LEU A 77 -12.24 -14.66 -4.82
C LEU A 77 -11.30 -15.82 -4.51
N SER A 78 -10.26 -15.96 -5.32
CA SER A 78 -9.18 -16.92 -5.07
C SER A 78 -8.24 -16.36 -4.01
N PHE A 79 -7.85 -17.19 -3.05
CA PHE A 79 -6.97 -16.78 -1.96
C PHE A 79 -6.16 -17.97 -1.42
N GLU A 80 -5.09 -17.66 -0.71
CA GLU A 80 -4.26 -18.62 0.01
C GLU A 80 -4.14 -18.21 1.48
N PHE A 81 -3.99 -19.19 2.38
CA PHE A 81 -3.67 -18.89 3.77
C PHE A 81 -2.15 -18.75 3.93
N ILE A 82 -1.74 -17.74 4.70
CA ILE A 82 -0.44 -17.70 5.34
C ILE A 82 -0.65 -18.23 6.76
N ASP A 83 0.05 -19.31 7.09
CA ASP A 83 0.05 -19.86 8.43
C ASP A 83 0.68 -18.85 9.40
N ALA A 84 -0.17 -18.23 10.20
CA ALA A 84 0.24 -17.24 11.19
C ALA A 84 1.08 -17.91 12.29
N VAL A 85 2.00 -17.13 12.86
CA VAL A 85 2.83 -17.53 13.99
C VAL A 85 2.06 -17.32 15.29
N ASP A 86 1.95 -18.37 16.09
CA ASP A 86 1.45 -18.32 17.45
C ASP A 86 2.59 -17.99 18.41
N GLY A 87 2.72 -16.72 18.80
CA GLY A 87 3.78 -16.28 19.72
C GLY A 87 3.74 -16.91 21.12
N ARG A 88 2.74 -17.74 21.44
CA ARG A 88 2.67 -18.51 22.70
C ARG A 88 3.46 -19.82 22.64
N VAL A 89 3.50 -20.46 21.47
CA VAL A 89 4.01 -21.85 21.31
C VAL A 89 5.09 -21.97 20.25
N ASP A 90 5.09 -21.11 19.24
CA ASP A 90 6.06 -21.16 18.15
C ASP A 90 7.41 -20.60 18.56
N LYS A 91 8.45 -21.05 17.85
CA LYS A 91 9.86 -20.66 18.06
C LYS A 91 10.47 -20.02 16.82
N HIS A 92 9.66 -19.27 16.07
CA HIS A 92 10.12 -18.61 14.86
C HIS A 92 11.31 -17.66 15.18
N PRO A 93 12.41 -17.67 14.41
CA PRO A 93 13.62 -16.88 14.73
C PRO A 93 13.36 -15.39 14.96
N TYR A 94 12.40 -14.79 14.26
CA TYR A 94 12.03 -13.38 14.46
C TYR A 94 11.47 -13.06 15.85
N LEU A 95 10.89 -14.04 16.56
CA LEU A 95 10.43 -13.84 17.94
C LEU A 95 11.61 -13.53 18.88
N ASN A 96 12.82 -14.00 18.56
CA ASN A 96 14.03 -13.73 19.35
C ASN A 96 14.52 -12.28 19.23
N ASN A 97 14.03 -11.52 18.25
CA ASN A 97 14.40 -10.12 18.05
C ASN A 97 13.47 -9.15 18.79
N TYR A 98 12.81 -9.63 19.85
CA TYR A 98 11.97 -8.81 20.71
C TYR A 98 12.81 -7.90 21.60
N ASP A 99 12.66 -6.59 21.41
CA ASP A 99 13.27 -5.56 22.26
C ASP A 99 12.25 -5.09 23.31
N GLU A 100 12.27 -5.76 24.47
CA GLU A 100 11.38 -5.46 25.58
C GLU A 100 11.53 -4.02 26.08
N ALA A 101 12.76 -3.51 26.18
CA ALA A 101 13.03 -2.19 26.73
C ALA A 101 12.40 -1.09 25.84
N SER A 102 12.57 -1.21 24.52
CA SER A 102 11.89 -0.32 23.58
C SER A 102 10.37 -0.48 23.66
N PHE A 103 9.87 -1.71 23.70
CA PHE A 103 8.43 -1.97 23.76
C PHE A 103 7.77 -1.38 25.01
N LEU A 104 8.45 -1.43 26.16
CA LEU A 104 8.05 -0.78 27.40
C LEU A 104 7.96 0.75 27.25
N VAL A 105 8.89 1.39 26.55
CA VAL A 105 8.80 2.84 26.28
C VAL A 105 7.56 3.16 25.45
N HIS A 106 7.23 2.34 24.44
CA HIS A 106 6.08 2.56 23.55
C HIS A 106 4.73 2.30 24.24
N ARG A 107 4.60 1.15 24.90
CA ARG A 107 3.30 0.62 25.37
C ARG A 107 3.13 0.66 26.89
N ARG A 108 4.20 0.92 27.65
CA ARG A 108 4.27 0.77 29.12
C ARG A 108 3.85 -0.60 29.61
N ARG A 109 4.14 -1.63 28.82
CA ARG A 109 3.92 -3.03 29.18
C ARG A 109 4.74 -3.89 28.25
N ARG A 110 4.96 -5.14 28.64
CA ARG A 110 5.53 -6.14 27.75
C ARG A 110 4.59 -6.44 26.59
N ALA A 111 5.15 -6.96 25.49
CA ALA A 111 4.37 -7.46 24.38
C ALA A 111 3.52 -8.64 24.82
N ALA A 112 2.25 -8.68 24.41
CA ALA A 112 1.50 -9.92 24.54
C ALA A 112 2.06 -10.93 23.51
N PRO A 113 2.09 -12.24 23.82
CA PRO A 113 2.53 -13.26 22.86
C PRO A 113 1.83 -13.15 21.50
N GLY A 114 0.51 -12.86 21.51
CA GLY A 114 -0.25 -12.64 20.29
C GLY A 114 0.20 -11.42 19.47
N GLU A 115 0.74 -10.36 20.09
CA GLU A 115 1.29 -9.22 19.35
C GLU A 115 2.61 -9.58 18.67
N LEU A 116 3.44 -10.40 19.31
CA LEU A 116 4.67 -10.91 18.71
C LEU A 116 4.35 -11.85 17.54
N GLY A 117 3.38 -12.75 17.72
CA GLY A 117 2.88 -13.64 16.66
C GLY A 117 2.30 -12.88 15.47
N CYS A 118 1.42 -11.90 15.73
CA CYS A 118 0.87 -11.00 14.71
C CYS A 118 2.01 -10.27 13.96
N TYR A 119 2.96 -9.66 14.68
CA TYR A 119 4.09 -8.96 14.08
C TYR A 119 4.87 -9.86 13.12
N VAL A 120 5.27 -11.05 13.57
CA VAL A 120 6.03 -11.99 12.75
C VAL A 120 5.21 -12.48 11.55
N SER A 121 3.91 -12.71 11.72
CA SER A 121 3.03 -13.14 10.62
C SER A 121 2.96 -12.12 9.48
N HIS A 122 2.96 -10.82 9.81
CA HIS A 122 3.04 -9.78 8.78
C HIS A 122 4.42 -9.72 8.10
N LEU A 123 5.52 -9.98 8.82
CA LEU A 123 6.84 -10.09 8.19
C LEU A 123 6.86 -11.22 7.15
N LEU A 124 6.28 -12.39 7.49
CA LEU A 124 6.18 -13.51 6.56
C LEU A 124 5.33 -13.16 5.33
N ALA A 125 4.24 -12.40 5.51
CA ALA A 125 3.45 -11.91 4.38
C ALA A 125 4.24 -10.92 3.50
N TRP A 126 5.06 -10.06 4.09
CA TRP A 126 5.92 -9.15 3.33
C TRP A 126 7.02 -9.92 2.58
N GLU A 127 7.63 -10.91 3.22
CA GLU A 127 8.58 -11.83 2.57
C GLU A 127 7.92 -12.57 1.41
N LYS A 128 6.65 -12.97 1.54
CA LYS A 128 5.89 -13.61 0.45
C LYS A 128 5.76 -12.71 -0.78
N SER A 129 5.45 -11.42 -0.59
CA SER A 129 5.43 -10.45 -1.70
C SER A 129 6.80 -10.32 -2.37
N VAL A 130 7.88 -10.34 -1.59
CA VAL A 130 9.26 -10.29 -2.11
C VAL A 130 9.63 -11.56 -2.88
N GLU A 131 9.29 -12.73 -2.34
CA GLU A 131 9.54 -14.04 -2.93
C GLU A 131 8.84 -14.18 -4.28
N LEU A 132 7.55 -13.82 -4.34
CA LEU A 132 6.76 -13.84 -5.57
C LEU A 132 7.17 -12.74 -6.54
N ASN A 133 7.84 -11.69 -6.05
CA ASN A 133 8.13 -10.45 -6.78
C ASN A 133 6.86 -9.85 -7.42
N GLU A 134 5.74 -9.95 -6.70
CA GLU A 134 4.43 -9.45 -7.11
C GLU A 134 3.76 -8.66 -5.97
N PRO A 135 2.93 -7.64 -6.30
CA PRO A 135 2.07 -7.02 -5.31
C PRO A 135 1.00 -8.00 -4.84
N ILE A 136 0.74 -8.01 -3.53
CA ILE A 136 -0.24 -8.92 -2.93
C ILE A 136 -1.22 -8.17 -2.03
N VAL A 137 -2.43 -8.70 -1.91
CA VAL A 137 -3.37 -8.33 -0.86
C VAL A 137 -3.12 -9.21 0.35
N VAL A 138 -3.03 -8.61 1.52
CA VAL A 138 -2.95 -9.30 2.81
C VAL A 138 -4.15 -8.91 3.65
N LEU A 139 -4.86 -9.91 4.17
CA LEU A 139 -5.97 -9.75 5.10
C LEU A 139 -5.66 -10.52 6.39
N GLU A 140 -6.12 -10.03 7.55
CA GLU A 140 -6.25 -10.86 8.77
C GLU A 140 -7.46 -11.82 8.64
N ASP A 141 -7.74 -12.67 9.63
CA ASP A 141 -8.88 -13.60 9.56
C ASP A 141 -10.19 -13.03 10.15
N ASP A 142 -10.17 -11.78 10.62
CA ASP A 142 -11.25 -11.06 11.31
C ASP A 142 -11.69 -9.77 10.56
N PHE A 143 -11.99 -9.91 9.27
CA PHE A 143 -12.47 -8.81 8.41
C PHE A 143 -13.91 -9.01 7.91
N GLN A 144 -14.58 -7.93 7.50
CA GLN A 144 -15.69 -7.93 6.55
C GLN A 144 -15.28 -7.25 5.25
N LEU A 145 -15.85 -7.69 4.14
CA LEU A 145 -15.66 -7.08 2.83
C LEU A 145 -16.76 -6.05 2.58
N THR A 146 -16.40 -4.89 2.08
CA THR A 146 -17.37 -3.91 1.59
C THR A 146 -17.87 -4.31 0.19
N PRO A 147 -18.97 -3.72 -0.30
CA PRO A 147 -19.36 -3.87 -1.70
C PRO A 147 -18.27 -3.40 -2.68
N ASP A 148 -17.42 -2.44 -2.26
CA ASP A 148 -16.41 -1.80 -3.09
C ASP A 148 -15.06 -2.55 -3.14
N PHE A 149 -14.92 -3.70 -2.46
CA PHE A 149 -13.62 -4.39 -2.30
C PHE A 149 -12.91 -4.68 -3.63
N GLU A 150 -13.54 -5.41 -4.55
CA GLU A 150 -12.95 -5.83 -5.82
C GLU A 150 -12.65 -4.62 -6.71
N ALA A 151 -13.61 -3.69 -6.84
CA ALA A 151 -13.43 -2.47 -7.62
C ALA A 151 -12.30 -1.58 -7.04
N GLY A 152 -12.17 -1.57 -5.71
CA GLY A 152 -11.07 -0.90 -5.00
C GLY A 152 -9.73 -1.57 -5.27
N LEU A 153 -9.64 -2.90 -5.29
CA LEU A 153 -8.42 -3.63 -5.65
C LEU A 153 -8.03 -3.38 -7.11
N ASP A 154 -9.00 -3.40 -8.03
CA ASP A 154 -8.78 -3.08 -9.44
C ASP A 154 -8.25 -1.65 -9.61
N TYR A 155 -8.80 -0.71 -8.84
CA TYR A 155 -8.30 0.66 -8.81
C TYR A 155 -6.86 0.74 -8.27
N VAL A 156 -6.57 0.11 -7.14
CA VAL A 156 -5.24 0.11 -6.49
C VAL A 156 -4.18 -0.56 -7.37
N SER A 157 -4.53 -1.62 -8.11
CA SER A 157 -3.59 -2.37 -8.96
C SER A 157 -2.86 -1.48 -9.98
N ARG A 158 -3.51 -0.41 -10.45
CA ARG A 158 -2.97 0.58 -11.41
C ARG A 158 -1.78 1.36 -10.86
N PHE A 159 -1.62 1.38 -9.54
CA PHE A 159 -0.58 2.12 -8.83
C PHE A 159 0.48 1.21 -8.22
N ALA A 160 0.43 -0.11 -8.45
CA ALA A 160 1.33 -1.08 -7.79
C ALA A 160 2.83 -0.79 -8.02
N ASP A 161 3.21 -0.25 -9.18
CA ASP A 161 4.61 0.13 -9.46
C ASP A 161 5.02 1.46 -8.80
N GLN A 162 4.05 2.23 -8.30
CA GLN A 162 4.24 3.59 -7.82
C GLN A 162 4.14 3.71 -6.30
N VAL A 163 3.51 2.74 -5.63
CA VAL A 163 3.29 2.75 -4.18
C VAL A 163 4.00 1.60 -3.48
N SER A 164 4.16 1.75 -2.18
CA SER A 164 4.75 0.73 -1.31
C SER A 164 3.70 -0.08 -0.56
N PHE A 165 2.70 0.62 0.00
CA PHE A 165 1.71 0.06 0.90
C PHE A 165 0.40 0.83 0.77
N VAL A 166 -0.72 0.14 0.59
CA VAL A 166 -2.06 0.73 0.48
C VAL A 166 -2.99 0.07 1.48
N ARG A 167 -3.48 0.83 2.45
CA ARG A 167 -4.47 0.36 3.42
C ARG A 167 -5.84 0.20 2.77
N LEU A 168 -6.52 -0.88 3.12
CA LEU A 168 -7.86 -1.20 2.63
C LEU A 168 -8.95 -0.99 3.70
N GLU A 169 -8.58 -0.63 4.92
CA GLU A 169 -9.51 -0.38 6.02
C GLU A 169 -9.90 1.10 6.14
N PRO A 170 -10.90 1.45 6.98
CA PRO A 170 -11.33 2.83 7.13
C PRO A 170 -10.23 3.73 7.69
N LEU A 171 -10.20 4.97 7.23
CA LEU A 171 -9.30 5.98 7.77
C LEU A 171 -9.72 6.35 9.20
N GLU A 172 -8.92 5.93 10.19
CA GLU A 172 -9.07 6.41 11.58
C GLU A 172 -8.74 7.91 11.71
N LYS A 173 -7.91 8.43 10.79
CA LYS A 173 -7.44 9.82 10.73
C LYS A 173 -7.64 10.36 9.33
N HIS A 174 -8.19 11.57 9.24
CA HIS A 174 -8.49 12.21 7.95
C HIS A 174 -7.42 13.21 7.49
N THR A 175 -6.25 13.24 8.15
CA THR A 175 -5.11 14.06 7.71
C THR A 175 -4.41 13.38 6.54
N VAL A 176 -4.93 13.61 5.34
CA VAL A 176 -4.50 12.95 4.11
C VAL A 176 -4.30 13.94 2.97
N MET A 177 -3.50 13.53 1.97
CA MET A 177 -3.37 14.23 0.69
C MET A 177 -3.80 13.31 -0.45
N THR A 178 -4.72 13.76 -1.31
CA THR A 178 -5.15 12.97 -2.46
C THR A 178 -4.03 12.90 -3.49
N SER A 179 -3.63 11.68 -3.87
CA SER A 179 -2.64 11.40 -4.92
C SER A 179 -3.31 11.17 -6.28
N ASP A 180 -4.42 10.44 -6.29
CA ASP A 180 -5.27 10.23 -7.46
C ASP A 180 -6.74 10.20 -7.03
N LYS A 181 -7.65 10.56 -7.95
CA LYS A 181 -9.08 10.36 -7.81
C LYS A 181 -9.70 10.03 -9.15
N SER A 182 -10.13 8.79 -9.33
CA SER A 182 -10.78 8.33 -10.55
C SER A 182 -11.65 7.09 -10.28
N ALA A 183 -12.58 6.79 -11.20
CA ALA A 183 -13.48 5.63 -11.11
C ALA A 183 -14.30 5.53 -9.80
N GLY A 184 -14.56 6.64 -9.12
CA GLY A 184 -15.27 6.66 -7.83
C GLY A 184 -14.38 6.41 -6.61
N PHE A 185 -13.09 6.14 -6.82
CA PHE A 185 -12.10 5.93 -5.77
C PHE A 185 -11.11 7.09 -5.67
N SER A 186 -10.45 7.19 -4.52
CA SER A 186 -9.33 8.09 -4.26
C SER A 186 -8.19 7.30 -3.63
N LEU A 187 -7.00 7.44 -4.19
CA LEU A 187 -5.77 7.00 -3.54
C LEU A 187 -5.23 8.18 -2.74
N VAL A 188 -5.11 8.00 -1.43
CA VAL A 188 -4.69 9.08 -0.52
C VAL A 188 -3.41 8.72 0.22
N LYS A 189 -2.55 9.72 0.42
CA LYS A 189 -1.33 9.65 1.24
C LYS A 189 -1.70 10.00 2.68
N GLN A 190 -1.38 9.13 3.63
CA GLN A 190 -1.66 9.38 5.04
C GLN A 190 -0.52 10.16 5.70
N LEU A 191 -0.82 11.38 6.14
CA LEU A 191 0.13 12.18 6.91
C LEU A 191 0.10 11.82 8.41
N ASP A 192 -1.02 11.27 8.88
CA ASP A 192 -1.15 10.59 10.17
C ASP A 192 -1.78 9.21 9.93
N VAL A 193 -0.97 8.16 10.01
CA VAL A 193 -1.39 6.79 9.73
C VAL A 193 -2.22 6.23 10.89
N GLY A 194 -3.35 5.59 10.60
CA GLY A 194 -4.20 4.94 11.62
C GLY A 194 -3.53 3.73 12.29
N MET A 195 -4.12 3.23 13.37
CA MET A 195 -3.78 1.91 13.92
C MET A 195 -4.50 0.80 13.12
N CYS A 196 -4.21 -0.48 13.38
CA CYS A 196 -4.76 -1.66 12.67
C CYS A 196 -3.99 -2.11 11.42
N MET A 197 -4.11 -3.41 11.08
CA MET A 197 -3.47 -4.09 9.95
C MET A 197 -4.44 -5.08 9.27
N THR A 198 -5.75 -4.86 9.38
CA THR A 198 -6.80 -5.83 8.99
C THR A 198 -6.74 -6.18 7.52
N GLY A 199 -6.42 -5.21 6.66
CA GLY A 199 -6.30 -5.44 5.24
C GLY A 199 -5.49 -4.37 4.52
N TYR A 200 -4.57 -4.81 3.66
CA TYR A 200 -3.72 -3.92 2.88
C TYR A 200 -3.21 -4.58 1.59
N VAL A 201 -2.78 -3.76 0.65
CA VAL A 201 -1.95 -4.15 -0.49
C VAL A 201 -0.51 -3.77 -0.18
N ILE A 202 0.43 -4.68 -0.39
CA ILE A 202 1.86 -4.41 -0.30
C ILE A 202 2.57 -4.82 -1.58
N THR A 203 3.51 -3.99 -2.01
CA THR A 203 4.29 -4.21 -3.24
C THR A 203 5.67 -4.77 -2.88
N PRO A 204 6.36 -5.50 -3.78
CA PRO A 204 7.67 -6.08 -3.47
C PRO A 204 8.70 -5.02 -3.04
N GLN A 205 8.65 -3.83 -3.66
CA GLN A 205 9.49 -2.70 -3.28
C GLN A 205 9.17 -2.18 -1.88
N GLY A 206 7.89 -2.04 -1.55
CA GLY A 206 7.45 -1.62 -0.22
C GLY A 206 7.83 -2.63 0.85
N ALA A 207 7.59 -3.92 0.59
CA ALA A 207 7.95 -5.02 1.46
C ALA A 207 9.46 -5.05 1.77
N LYS A 208 10.32 -4.96 0.75
CA LYS A 208 11.79 -4.93 0.95
C LYS A 208 12.22 -3.81 1.89
N LYS A 209 11.65 -2.62 1.72
CA LYS A 209 12.01 -1.46 2.54
C LYS A 209 11.47 -1.59 3.96
N LEU A 210 10.22 -2.00 4.15
CA LEU A 210 9.67 -2.23 5.49
C LEU A 210 10.45 -3.33 6.23
N LEU A 211 10.77 -4.44 5.55
CA LEU A 211 11.57 -5.54 6.11
C LEU A 211 12.98 -5.11 6.53
N ALA A 212 13.59 -4.12 5.87
CA ALA A 212 14.90 -3.60 6.25
C ALA A 212 14.90 -2.94 7.65
N HIS A 213 13.73 -2.47 8.11
CA HIS A 213 13.58 -1.77 9.39
C HIS A 213 12.77 -2.55 10.44
N ALA A 214 12.03 -3.59 10.03
CA ALA A 214 11.11 -4.32 10.90
C ALA A 214 11.72 -5.53 11.62
N ARG A 215 13.01 -5.85 11.42
CA ARG A 215 13.63 -7.06 12.01
C ARG A 215 13.65 -7.07 13.54
N THR A 216 13.69 -5.90 14.18
CA THR A 216 13.67 -5.77 15.65
C THR A 216 12.28 -5.34 16.11
N ILE A 217 11.63 -6.16 16.93
CA ILE A 217 10.27 -5.91 17.40
C ILE A 217 10.33 -4.95 18.60
N ARG A 218 10.22 -3.65 18.32
CA ARG A 218 10.24 -2.57 19.33
C ARG A 218 8.86 -2.09 19.75
N ALA A 219 7.84 -2.44 18.97
CA ALA A 219 6.46 -2.00 19.14
C ALA A 219 5.52 -2.99 18.42
N PRO A 220 4.20 -2.96 18.67
CA PRO A 220 3.23 -3.64 17.82
C PRO A 220 3.37 -3.22 16.35
N ILE A 221 3.02 -4.11 15.42
CA ILE A 221 3.29 -3.92 13.98
C ILE A 221 2.55 -2.72 13.38
N ASP A 222 1.33 -2.44 13.85
CA ASP A 222 0.54 -1.28 13.45
C ASP A 222 1.20 0.04 13.90
N LEU A 223 1.79 0.06 15.11
CA LEU A 223 2.56 1.19 15.60
C LEU A 223 3.88 1.35 14.84
N PHE A 224 4.54 0.26 14.46
CA PHE A 224 5.70 0.29 13.57
C PHE A 224 5.35 0.92 12.22
N LEU A 225 4.25 0.51 11.58
CA LEU A 225 3.79 1.07 10.30
C LEU A 225 3.44 2.57 10.42
N LYS A 226 2.94 2.99 11.59
CA LYS A 226 2.67 4.41 11.87
C LYS A 226 3.96 5.24 11.97
N TYR A 227 5.08 4.63 12.33
CA TYR A 227 6.36 5.31 12.52
C TYR A 227 7.14 5.42 11.21
N THR A 228 6.55 6.18 10.28
CA THR A 228 7.13 6.45 8.95
C THR A 228 8.50 7.11 9.01
N PHE A 229 8.86 7.79 10.11
CA PHE A 229 10.22 8.26 10.34
C PHE A 229 11.25 7.12 10.36
N ASP A 230 10.92 5.96 10.92
CA ASP A 230 11.86 4.85 11.09
C ASP A 230 12.16 4.15 9.76
N HIS A 231 11.14 3.95 8.92
CA HIS A 231 11.23 3.16 7.69
C HIS A 231 11.17 4.00 6.40
N GLY A 232 10.87 5.30 6.50
CA GLY A 232 10.89 6.25 5.39
C GLY A 232 9.77 6.12 4.35
N GLU A 233 8.87 5.14 4.51
CA GLU A 233 7.84 4.83 3.52
C GLU A 233 6.53 5.59 3.76
N LEU A 234 5.99 6.16 2.68
CA LEU A 234 4.70 6.83 2.69
C LEU A 234 3.58 5.80 2.55
N ILE A 235 2.70 5.78 3.55
CA ILE A 235 1.57 4.85 3.59
C ILE A 235 0.38 5.46 2.86
N HIS A 236 -0.10 4.75 1.84
CA HIS A 236 -1.31 5.12 1.12
C HIS A 236 -2.54 4.41 1.69
N ALA A 237 -3.72 4.89 1.33
CA ALA A 237 -5.00 4.23 1.58
C ALA A 237 -5.93 4.43 0.37
N VAL A 238 -6.86 3.51 0.19
CA VAL A 238 -7.95 3.64 -0.79
C VAL A 238 -9.23 4.13 -0.10
N VAL A 239 -9.93 5.05 -0.75
CA VAL A 239 -11.23 5.58 -0.31
C VAL A 239 -12.22 5.49 -1.48
N PRO A 240 -13.41 4.87 -1.35
CA PRO A 240 -13.89 4.13 -0.17
C PRO A 240 -13.00 2.92 0.16
N HIS A 241 -13.05 2.50 1.42
CA HIS A 241 -12.24 1.39 1.92
C HIS A 241 -12.87 0.04 1.51
N GLY A 242 -12.04 -0.99 1.39
CA GLY A 242 -12.45 -2.32 0.92
C GLY A 242 -12.85 -3.27 2.06
N VAL A 243 -12.38 -3.03 3.28
CA VAL A 243 -12.61 -3.92 4.42
C VAL A 243 -12.94 -3.17 5.71
N TYR A 244 -13.57 -3.85 6.66
CA TYR A 244 -13.71 -3.42 8.05
C TYR A 244 -13.24 -4.53 9.00
N PRO A 245 -12.60 -4.20 10.14
CA PRO A 245 -12.39 -5.17 11.21
C PRO A 245 -13.73 -5.59 11.82
N THR A 246 -13.93 -6.89 12.09
CA THR A 246 -15.11 -7.36 12.84
C THR A 246 -14.97 -7.15 14.34
N HIS A 247 -13.75 -6.93 14.84
CA HIS A 247 -13.45 -6.79 16.26
C HIS A 247 -14.03 -7.92 17.14
N GLU A 248 -14.32 -9.09 16.57
CA GLU A 248 -14.70 -10.27 17.35
C GLU A 248 -13.57 -10.54 18.33
N ASP A 249 -13.91 -10.41 19.63
CA ASP A 249 -13.05 -10.39 20.80
C ASP A 249 -11.56 -10.41 20.46
N SER A 250 -10.91 -9.24 20.40
CA SER A 250 -9.47 -9.15 20.19
C SER A 250 -8.72 -9.96 21.28
N VAL A 251 -8.52 -11.26 21.05
CA VAL A 251 -7.93 -12.22 22.01
C VAL A 251 -6.45 -11.90 22.27
N ILE A 252 -5.91 -10.88 21.58
CA ILE A 252 -4.56 -10.37 21.74
C ILE A 252 -4.42 -9.63 23.08
N GLY A 253 -4.28 -10.43 24.15
CA GLY A 253 -3.70 -10.07 25.43
C GLY A 253 -4.44 -8.97 26.20
N ILE A 254 -5.78 -9.05 26.29
CA ILE A 254 -6.59 -8.12 27.12
C ILE A 254 -5.99 -8.00 28.54
N ASP A 255 -5.59 -9.13 29.13
CA ASP A 255 -5.00 -9.16 30.47
C ASP A 255 -3.65 -8.44 30.55
N VAL A 256 -2.77 -8.63 29.55
CA VAL A 256 -1.47 -7.96 29.48
C VAL A 256 -1.62 -6.46 29.18
N ARG A 257 -2.65 -6.07 28.41
CA ARG A 257 -2.97 -4.66 28.11
C ARG A 257 -3.34 -3.85 29.36
N ASN A 258 -3.87 -4.52 30.38
CA ASN A 258 -4.28 -3.91 31.65
C ASN A 258 -3.13 -3.79 32.67
N GLN A 259 -2.07 -4.61 32.54
CA GLN A 259 -0.87 -4.54 33.38
C GLN A 259 0.12 -3.47 32.90
N ARG A 260 -0.27 -2.20 32.95
CA ARG A 260 0.64 -1.10 32.60
C ARG A 260 1.65 -0.86 33.71
N GLU A 261 2.93 -0.84 33.35
CA GLU A 261 4.00 -0.43 34.23
C GLU A 261 3.84 1.04 34.64
N LYS A 262 3.86 1.23 35.96
CA LYS A 262 3.80 2.54 36.60
C LYS A 262 5.23 2.97 36.90
N GLY A 263 5.62 4.14 36.39
CA GLY A 263 6.94 4.70 36.64
C GLY A 263 7.03 6.11 36.05
N PHE A 264 7.48 7.07 36.85
CA PHE A 264 7.58 8.46 36.42
C PHE A 264 8.61 8.62 35.29
N VAL A 265 9.80 8.03 35.45
CA VAL A 265 10.89 8.07 34.44
C VAL A 265 10.46 7.42 33.13
N LEU A 266 9.88 6.21 33.19
CA LEU A 266 9.32 5.55 32.01
C LEU A 266 8.23 6.40 31.36
N GLY A 267 7.44 7.09 32.18
CA GLY A 267 6.41 7.97 31.70
C GLY A 267 6.93 9.20 30.97
N LEU A 268 7.97 9.82 31.49
CA LEU A 268 8.67 10.93 30.85
C LEU A 268 9.34 10.50 29.55
N LYS A 269 10.03 9.34 29.55
CA LYS A 269 10.61 8.73 28.33
C LYS A 269 9.56 8.55 27.26
N ARG A 270 8.42 7.93 27.57
CA ARG A 270 7.31 7.74 26.62
C ARG A 270 6.74 9.07 26.11
N PHE A 271 6.60 10.07 26.99
CA PHE A 271 6.11 11.38 26.58
C PHE A 271 7.05 12.05 25.58
N ALA A 272 8.35 12.09 25.90
CA ALA A 272 9.37 12.63 25.02
C ALA A 272 9.38 11.88 23.67
N TYR A 273 9.34 10.55 23.72
CA TYR A 273 9.34 9.68 22.55
C TYR A 273 8.10 9.91 21.67
N LYS A 274 6.90 9.90 22.27
CA LYS A 274 5.65 10.18 21.54
C LYS A 274 5.68 11.57 20.91
N THR A 275 6.24 12.56 21.60
CA THR A 275 6.35 13.93 21.09
C THR A 275 7.32 13.98 19.92
N PHE A 276 8.50 13.38 20.05
CA PHE A 276 9.48 13.26 18.98
C PHE A 276 8.87 12.60 17.73
N TYR A 277 8.28 11.40 17.87
CA TYR A 277 7.69 10.69 16.72
C TYR A 277 6.54 11.43 16.07
N ARG A 278 5.75 12.19 16.82
CA ARG A 278 4.69 13.03 16.23
C ARG A 278 5.27 14.05 15.25
N PHE A 279 6.33 14.74 15.64
CA PHE A 279 6.97 15.73 14.77
C PHE A 279 7.78 15.07 13.66
N ALA A 280 8.58 14.06 13.99
CA ALA A 280 9.41 13.34 13.04
C ALA A 280 8.58 12.70 11.92
N ASN A 281 7.49 12.00 12.26
CA ASN A 281 6.58 11.43 11.27
C ASN A 281 5.88 12.51 10.44
N LEU A 282 5.46 13.62 11.06
CA LEU A 282 4.84 14.73 10.33
C LEU A 282 5.79 15.30 9.27
N PHE A 283 7.04 15.59 9.64
CA PHE A 283 8.02 16.11 8.70
C PHE A 283 8.36 15.11 7.59
N THR A 284 8.59 13.84 7.94
CA THR A 284 8.84 12.77 6.95
C THR A 284 7.66 12.61 6.00
N ASN A 285 6.44 12.57 6.52
CA ASN A 285 5.24 12.41 5.71
C ASN A 285 4.94 13.63 4.84
N LEU A 286 5.21 14.84 5.31
CA LEU A 286 5.10 16.04 4.48
C LEU A 286 6.14 16.04 3.36
N ALA A 287 7.40 15.74 3.67
CA ALA A 287 8.47 15.67 2.69
C ALA A 287 8.20 14.60 1.61
N ASN A 288 7.71 13.43 2.03
CA ASN A 288 7.31 12.37 1.11
C ASN A 288 5.99 12.68 0.39
N GLY A 289 5.03 13.31 1.06
CA GLY A 289 3.70 13.61 0.54
C GLY A 289 3.71 14.59 -0.64
N LEU A 290 4.70 15.47 -0.68
CA LEU A 290 4.96 16.39 -1.80
C LEU A 290 5.47 15.70 -3.07
N ARG A 291 5.94 14.45 -3.00
CA ARG A 291 6.29 13.66 -4.19
C ARG A 291 5.00 13.27 -4.90
N ARG A 292 5.01 13.15 -6.24
CA ARG A 292 3.79 12.80 -7.00
C ARG A 292 3.27 11.40 -6.63
N PHE A 293 4.16 10.43 -6.47
CA PHE A 293 3.93 9.09 -5.93
C PHE A 293 5.14 8.68 -5.09
#